data_AF-E0VHF9-F1
#
_entry.id   AF-E0VHF9-F1
#
_cell.length_a   1.000
_cell.length_b   1.000
_cell.length_c   1.000
_cell.angle_alpha   90.00
_cell.angle_beta   90.00
_cell.angle_gamma   90.00
#
_symmetry.space_group_name_H-M   'P 1'
#
loop_
_entity.id
_entity.type
_entity.pdbx_description
1 polymer ?
#
loop_
_entity_poly.entity_id
_entity_poly.type
_entity_poly.pdbx_seq_one_letter_code
_entity_poly.pdbx_strand_id
1 'polypeptide(L)' 'MARLTEDMVVARTRASDLSSIKKLNCWGGELQDISLLRRMNNVEVLSLSFNMI' A
#
# COMPACT_ATOMS: atom_id res chain seq x y z
N MET A 1 -10.00 11.33 -6.53
CA MET A 1 -9.84 9.87 -6.34
C MET A 1 -8.60 9.65 -5.49
N ALA A 2 -8.72 9.07 -4.29
CA ALA A 2 -7.54 8.78 -3.47
C ALA A 2 -6.83 7.53 -4.01
N ARG A 3 -5.52 7.64 -4.25
CA ARG A 3 -4.69 6.61 -4.88
C ARG A 3 -3.55 6.23 -3.93
N LEU A 4 -3.26 4.93 -3.84
CA LEU A 4 -2.08 4.43 -3.14
C LEU A 4 -0.83 4.79 -3.94
N THR A 5 0.05 5.62 -3.37
CA THR A 5 1.30 6.06 -4.01
C THR A 5 2.53 5.43 -3.37
N GLU A 6 3.65 5.41 -4.10
CA GLU A 6 4.93 4.93 -3.57
C GLU A 6 5.38 5.75 -2.35
N ASP A 7 5.23 7.07 -2.38
CA ASP A 7 5.58 7.94 -1.25
C ASP A 7 4.82 7.57 0.03
N MET A 8 3.52 7.25 -0.08
CA MET A 8 2.72 6.79 1.06
C MET A 8 3.25 5.46 1.60
N VAL A 9 3.65 4.56 0.70
CA VAL A 9 4.21 3.25 1.06
C VAL A 9 5.57 3.42 1.75
N VAL A 10 6.47 4.23 1.18
CA VAL A 10 7.79 4.54 1.74
C VAL A 10 7.66 5.20 3.11
N ALA A 11 6.77 6.18 3.26
CA ALA A 11 6.53 6.85 4.54
C ALA A 11 6.04 5.90 5.65
N ARG A 12 5.23 4.89 5.29
CA ARG A 12 4.65 3.93 6.24
C ARG A 12 5.57 2.76 6.57
N THR A 13 6.36 2.31 5.60
CA THR A 13 7.18 1.09 5.73
C THR A 13 8.64 1.38 6.00
N ARG A 14 9.11 2.60 5.70
CA ARG A 14 10.53 2.99 5.67
C ARG A 14 11.38 2.12 4.74
N ALA A 15 10.74 1.43 3.80
CA ALA A 15 11.42 0.62 2.80
C ALA A 15 11.91 1.50 1.65
N SER A 16 13.10 1.20 1.14
CA SER A 16 13.67 1.84 -0.06
C SER A 16 13.28 1.12 -1.36
N ASP A 17 12.67 -0.07 -1.26
CA ASP A 17 12.23 -0.87 -2.39
C ASP A 17 10.88 -1.53 -2.09
N LEU A 18 9.92 -1.37 -3.00
CA LEU A 18 8.60 -2.01 -2.94
C LEU A 18 8.69 -3.54 -2.87
N SER A 19 9.71 -4.13 -3.49
CA SER A 19 9.91 -5.58 -3.46
C SER A 19 10.28 -6.10 -2.07
N SER A 20 10.81 -5.26 -1.18
CA SER A 20 11.17 -5.66 0.19
C SER A 20 9.97 -5.74 1.15
N ILE A 21 8.80 -5.26 0.71
CA ILE A 21 7.64 -5.07 1.58
C ILE A 21 6.86 -6.37 1.72
N LYS A 22 6.89 -6.94 2.93
CA LYS A 22 6.08 -8.10 3.32
C LYS A 22 4.77 -7.74 4.01
N LYS A 23 4.72 -6.58 4.68
CA LYS A 23 3.54 -6.13 5.44
C LYS A 23 3.21 -4.70 5.08
N LEU A 24 1.99 -4.46 4.60
CA LEU A 24 1.50 -3.12 4.25
C LEU A 24 0.18 -2.82 4.96
N ASN A 25 0.15 -1.71 5.70
CA ASN A 25 -1.06 -1.22 6.34
C ASN A 25 -1.48 0.13 5.74
N CYS A 26 -2.63 0.12 5.06
CA CYS A 26 -3.26 1.27 4.44
C CYS A 26 -4.74 1.38 4.81
N TRP A 27 -5.11 1.03 6.05
CA TRP A 27 -6.49 1.20 6.53
C TRP A 27 -6.90 2.68 6.62
N GLY A 28 -8.20 2.96 6.45
CA GLY A 28 -8.79 4.28 6.76
C GLY A 28 -8.31 5.44 5.87
N GLY A 29 -7.86 5.17 4.64
CA GLY A 29 -7.27 6.17 3.73
C GLY A 29 -8.19 6.63 2.60
N GLU A 30 -9.47 6.23 2.61
CA GLU A 30 -10.44 6.48 1.53
C GLU A 30 -9.94 6.05 0.13
N LEU A 31 -8.97 5.12 0.09
CA LEU A 31 -8.32 4.70 -1.16
C LEU A 31 -9.36 4.12 -2.11
N GLN A 32 -9.29 4.53 -3.38
CA GLN A 32 -10.12 4.03 -4.48
C GLN A 32 -9.27 3.37 -5.57
N ASP A 33 -7.99 3.78 -5.68
CA ASP A 33 -7.04 3.17 -6.60
C ASP A 33 -5.86 2.54 -5.83
N ILE A 34 -5.76 1.22 -5.90
CA ILE A 34 -4.69 0.40 -5.31
C ILE A 34 -3.82 -0.30 -6.36
N SER A 35 -3.79 0.19 -7.61
CA SER A 35 -3.09 -0.46 -8.73
C SER A 35 -1.59 -0.67 -8.47
N LEU A 36 -1.00 0.12 -7.57
CA LEU A 36 0.40 -0.02 -7.15
C LEU A 36 0.72 -1.41 -6.57
N LEU A 37 -0.25 -2.08 -5.93
CA LEU A 37 -0.06 -3.42 -5.36
C LEU A 37 0.37 -4.46 -6.40
N ARG A 38 0.07 -4.26 -7.70
CA ARG A 38 0.53 -5.12 -8.80
C ARG A 38 2.07 -5.14 -8.95
N ARG A 39 2.78 -4.17 -8.37
CA ARG A 39 4.24 -4.09 -8.37
C ARG A 39 4.86 -4.62 -7.06
N MET A 40 4.04 -4.97 -6.07
CA MET A 40 4.47 -5.34 -4.72
C MET A 40 4.34 -6.86 -4.49
N ASN A 41 5.07 -7.66 -5.29
CA ASN A 41 4.88 -9.11 -5.38
C ASN A 41 5.20 -9.91 -4.10
N ASN A 42 5.87 -9.30 -3.13
CA ASN A 42 6.30 -9.96 -1.90
C ASN A 42 5.42 -9.63 -0.67
N VAL A 43 4.31 -8.91 -0.86
CA VAL A 43 3.38 -8.59 0.22
C VAL A 43 2.67 -9.86 0.70
N GLU A 44 2.88 -10.19 1.97
CA GLU A 44 2.30 -11.37 2.65
C GLU A 44 1.10 -10.96 3.53
N VAL A 45 1.14 -9.75 4.11
CA VAL A 45 0.07 -9.23 4.98
C VAL A 45 -0.35 -7.84 4.50
N LEU A 46 -1.66 -7.67 4.26
CA LEU A 46 -2.23 -6.44 3.72
C LEU A 46 -3.47 -6.03 4.52
N SER A 47 -3.49 -4.78 5.01
CA SER A 47 -4.65 -4.20 5.71
C SER A 47 -5.22 -3.03 4.90
N LEU A 48 -6.46 -3.22 4.39
CA LEU A 48 -7.16 -2.27 3.52
C LEU A 48 -8.57 -1.89 4.03
N SER A 49 -8.94 -2.27 5.26
CA SER A 49 -10.25 -1.94 5.82
C SER A 49 -10.51 -0.42 5.87
N PHE A 50 -11.79 -0.02 5.79
CA PHE A 50 -12.20 1.39 5.81
C PHE A 50 -11.63 2.24 4.66
N ASN A 51 -11.52 1.66 3.46
CA ASN A 51 -11.25 2.38 2.22
C ASN A 51 -12.49 2.34 1.29
N MET A 52 -12.37 2.88 0.08
CA MET A 52 -13.43 3.00 -0.93
C MET A 52 -13.06 2.27 -2.24
N ILE A 53 -12.47 1.08 -2.12
CA ILE A 53 -11.81 0.33 -3.20
C ILE A 53 -12.78 -0.57 -3.95
#